data_AF-Q6DC79-F1
#
_entry.id   AF-Q6DC79-F1
#
_cell.length_a   1.000
_cell.length_b   1.000
_cell.length_c   1.000
_cell.angle_alpha   90.00
_cell.angle_beta   90.00
_cell.angle_gamma   90.00
#
_symmetry.space_group_name_H-M   'P 1'
#
loop_
_entity.id
_entity.type
_entity.pdbx_description
1 polymer ?
#
loop_
_entity_poly.entity_id
_entity_poly.type
_entity_poly.pdbx_seq_one_letter_code
_entity_poly.pdbx_strand_id
1 'polypeptide(L)'
;MAAGKCGIPLSTISPKFLHSNSTSHTWPFSAIAELIDNAYDPDVRARQMWIDRTCIRGLDCLSFMDNGQGLTRAKLHKMLSFGFSKKRALKLHIPVGVYGNGFKSGSMRLGKDAIVFTKTKDTMSVGLLSQSYLKAIGAQRVLVPMITFRRDGQNQVEDEASLRAILTHSLFRSKKELFDELRAISAVGYTGTRIIIWNLHTTTNGEPEFDFDTSKYDILIRWNISERSNGDLAMIPESEYSLR
;
A
#
# COMPACT_ATOMS: atom_id res chain seq x y z
N MET A 1 32.86 -3.15 -3.05
CA MET A 1 32.67 -2.45 -1.76
C MET A 1 31.44 -1.55 -1.88
N ALA A 2 30.42 -1.73 -1.03
CA ALA A 2 29.25 -0.84 -1.03
C ALA A 2 29.62 0.47 -0.32
N ALA A 3 29.20 1.61 -0.89
CA ALA A 3 29.64 2.97 -0.54
C ALA A 3 29.40 3.40 0.93
N GLY A 4 28.71 2.61 1.75
CA GLY A 4 28.46 2.91 3.16
C GLY A 4 29.69 2.86 4.09
N LYS A 5 30.86 2.42 3.61
CA LYS A 5 32.10 2.40 4.39
C LYS A 5 33.00 3.64 4.22
N CYS A 6 32.63 4.63 3.40
CA CYS A 6 33.54 5.70 3.00
C CYS A 6 33.38 7.05 3.74
N GLY A 7 32.66 7.12 4.87
CA GLY A 7 32.46 8.39 5.60
C GLY A 7 31.61 9.44 4.87
N ILE A 8 31.19 9.18 3.63
CA ILE A 8 30.30 10.05 2.86
C ILE A 8 28.87 9.92 3.42
N PRO A 9 28.22 11.03 3.82
CA PRO A 9 26.87 10.99 4.36
C PRO A 9 25.86 10.53 3.29
N LEU A 10 24.93 9.67 3.70
CA LEU A 10 23.82 9.24 2.84
C LEU A 10 22.77 10.35 2.74
N SER A 11 22.20 10.52 1.54
CA SER A 11 20.98 11.32 1.38
C SER A 11 19.83 10.67 2.15
N THR A 12 19.03 11.49 2.84
CA THR A 12 17.95 11.03 3.70
C THR A 12 16.62 11.61 3.27
N ILE A 13 15.56 10.85 3.45
CA ILE A 13 14.20 11.26 3.09
C ILE A 13 13.46 11.66 4.36
N SER A 14 13.00 12.91 4.43
CA SER A 14 12.15 13.40 5.50
C SER A 14 10.77 12.73 5.43
N PRO A 15 10.10 12.41 6.54
CA PRO A 15 8.72 11.91 6.52
C PRO A 15 7.74 12.80 5.77
N LYS A 16 7.95 14.13 5.73
CA LYS A 16 7.11 15.06 4.94
C LYS A 16 7.11 14.73 3.45
N PHE A 17 8.18 14.12 2.94
CA PHE A 17 8.28 13.70 1.55
C PHE A 17 7.23 12.64 1.18
N LEU A 18 6.73 11.83 2.14
CA LEU A 18 5.66 10.86 1.84
C LEU A 18 4.40 11.56 1.32
N HIS A 19 4.05 12.71 1.92
CA HIS A 19 2.95 13.53 1.46
C HIS A 19 3.29 14.28 0.16
N SER A 20 4.46 14.94 0.09
CA SER A 20 4.86 15.65 -1.14
C SER A 20 4.96 14.72 -2.35
N ASN A 21 5.32 13.46 -2.15
CA ASN A 21 5.39 12.47 -3.21
C ASN A 21 4.02 11.96 -3.63
N SER A 22 2.97 12.11 -2.81
CA SER A 22 1.62 11.70 -3.18
C SER A 22 0.87 12.73 -4.01
N THR A 23 1.33 13.99 -4.02
CA THR A 23 0.74 15.06 -4.84
C THR A 23 1.00 14.90 -6.34
N SER A 24 1.76 13.88 -6.76
CA SER A 24 1.88 13.49 -8.17
C SER A 24 0.56 12.95 -8.74
N HIS A 25 -0.34 12.48 -7.87
CA HIS A 25 -1.66 11.98 -8.23
C HIS A 25 -2.73 13.03 -7.90
N THR A 26 -3.20 13.76 -8.90
CA THR A 26 -4.36 14.65 -8.76
C THR A 26 -5.63 13.84 -8.56
N TRP A 27 -5.73 12.71 -9.25
CA TRP A 27 -6.90 11.85 -9.28
C TRP A 27 -6.71 10.56 -8.47
N PRO A 28 -7.61 10.20 -7.52
CA PRO A 28 -7.45 9.01 -6.68
C PRO A 28 -7.32 7.70 -7.45
N PHE A 29 -8.03 7.52 -8.57
CA PHE A 29 -7.94 6.27 -9.32
C PHE A 29 -6.59 6.10 -10.02
N SER A 30 -5.87 7.18 -10.35
CA SER A 30 -4.48 7.09 -10.80
C SER A 30 -3.56 6.50 -9.73
N ALA A 31 -3.85 6.75 -8.45
CA ALA A 31 -3.12 6.14 -7.33
C ALA A 31 -3.51 4.67 -7.10
N ILE A 32 -4.76 4.31 -7.38
CA ILE A 32 -5.21 2.90 -7.39
C ILE A 32 -4.55 2.13 -8.53
N ALA A 33 -4.45 2.70 -9.73
CA ALA A 33 -3.83 2.10 -10.90
C ALA A 33 -2.37 1.67 -10.60
N GLU A 34 -1.59 2.49 -9.90
CA GLU A 34 -0.23 2.13 -9.46
C GLU A 34 -0.18 0.85 -8.62
N LEU A 35 -1.21 0.57 -7.81
CA LEU A 35 -1.28 -0.67 -7.02
C LEU A 35 -1.66 -1.87 -7.91
N ILE A 36 -2.55 -1.66 -8.87
CA ILE A 36 -2.93 -2.67 -9.87
C ILE A 36 -1.74 -3.05 -10.74
N ASP A 37 -0.99 -2.07 -11.23
CA ASP A 37 0.21 -2.26 -12.05
C ASP A 37 1.26 -3.11 -11.32
N ASN A 38 1.44 -2.89 -10.02
CA ASN A 38 2.36 -3.69 -9.23
C ASN A 38 1.94 -5.16 -9.10
N ALA A 39 0.63 -5.45 -9.04
CA ALA A 39 0.13 -6.82 -9.02
C ALA A 39 0.24 -7.49 -10.40
N TYR A 40 -0.06 -6.73 -11.46
CA TYR A 40 0.02 -7.16 -12.85
C TYR A 40 1.47 -7.50 -13.26
N ASP A 41 2.43 -6.69 -12.82
CA ASP A 41 3.82 -6.74 -13.28
C ASP A 41 4.45 -8.15 -13.25
N PRO A 42 5.32 -8.47 -14.23
CA PRO A 42 5.77 -9.84 -14.51
C PRO A 42 6.51 -10.53 -13.35
N ASP A 43 7.06 -9.78 -12.40
CA ASP A 43 7.73 -10.35 -11.23
C ASP A 43 6.77 -10.72 -10.08
N VAL A 44 5.57 -10.14 -10.06
CA VAL A 44 4.46 -10.51 -9.18
C VAL A 44 3.51 -11.47 -9.89
N ARG A 45 3.10 -11.12 -11.12
CA ARG A 45 2.32 -11.95 -12.05
C ARG A 45 1.05 -12.50 -11.40
N ALA A 46 0.32 -11.61 -10.71
CA ALA A 46 -0.99 -11.96 -10.18
C ALA A 46 -1.93 -12.34 -11.32
N ARG A 47 -2.76 -13.35 -11.09
CA ARG A 47 -3.82 -13.72 -12.04
C ARG A 47 -5.10 -12.95 -11.76
N GLN A 48 -5.32 -12.62 -10.48
CA GLN A 48 -6.49 -11.92 -9.99
C GLN A 48 -6.06 -10.95 -8.91
N MET A 49 -6.82 -9.87 -8.80
CA MET A 49 -6.71 -8.87 -7.77
C MET A 49 -8.11 -8.52 -7.28
N TRP A 50 -8.24 -8.33 -5.98
CA TRP A 50 -9.46 -7.94 -5.29
C TRP A 50 -9.23 -6.58 -4.66
N ILE A 51 -10.10 -5.64 -4.99
CA ILE A 51 -10.10 -4.29 -4.44
C ILE A 51 -11.39 -4.16 -3.66
N ASP A 52 -11.27 -3.99 -2.36
CA ASP A 52 -12.40 -3.98 -1.44
C ASP A 52 -12.32 -2.80 -0.48
N ARG A 53 -13.47 -2.27 -0.09
CA ARG A 53 -13.60 -1.53 1.16
C ARG A 53 -13.73 -2.51 2.31
N THR A 54 -12.91 -2.34 3.35
CA THR A 54 -13.03 -3.09 4.60
C THR A 54 -13.12 -2.13 5.78
N CYS A 55 -13.73 -2.56 6.88
CA CYS A 55 -13.82 -1.79 8.10
C CYS A 55 -13.03 -2.51 9.20
N ILE A 56 -11.94 -1.90 9.65
CA ILE A 56 -11.06 -2.48 10.67
C ILE A 56 -11.03 -1.52 11.85
N ARG A 57 -11.52 -2.00 13.00
CA ARG A 57 -11.64 -1.20 14.25
C ARG A 57 -12.42 0.12 14.03
N GLY A 58 -13.48 0.06 13.23
CA GLY A 58 -14.35 1.21 12.94
C GLY A 58 -13.79 2.20 11.92
N LEU A 59 -12.64 1.91 11.30
CA LEU A 59 -12.05 2.75 10.25
C LEU A 59 -12.27 2.12 8.88
N ASP A 60 -12.76 2.94 7.94
CA ASP A 60 -12.77 2.59 6.52
C ASP A 60 -11.34 2.46 5.99
N CYS A 61 -11.12 1.35 5.30
CA CYS A 61 -9.85 0.99 4.72
C CYS A 61 -10.06 0.53 3.28
N LEU A 62 -9.13 0.89 2.39
CA LEU A 62 -9.01 0.26 1.08
C LEU A 62 -8.08 -0.95 1.20
N SER A 63 -8.56 -2.10 0.74
CA SER A 63 -7.83 -3.36 0.72
C SER A 63 -7.56 -3.77 -0.73
N PHE A 64 -6.30 -4.05 -1.03
CA PHE A 64 -5.85 -4.52 -2.34
C PHE A 64 -5.17 -5.87 -2.13
N MET A 65 -5.83 -6.96 -2.54
CA MET A 65 -5.30 -8.31 -2.40
C MET A 65 -5.04 -8.93 -3.77
N ASP A 66 -3.89 -9.55 -3.96
CA ASP A 66 -3.54 -10.26 -5.17
C ASP A 66 -3.07 -11.69 -4.86
N ASN A 67 -3.18 -12.58 -5.85
CA ASN A 67 -2.69 -13.96 -5.77
C ASN A 67 -1.37 -14.18 -6.53
N GLY A 68 -0.54 -13.14 -6.64
CA GLY A 68 0.77 -13.18 -7.27
C GLY A 68 1.81 -13.93 -6.45
N GLN A 69 3.08 -13.74 -6.79
CA GLN A 69 4.20 -14.47 -6.17
C GLN A 69 4.54 -14.02 -4.74
N GLY A 70 3.99 -12.89 -4.29
CA GLY A 70 4.38 -12.23 -3.06
C GLY A 70 5.81 -11.67 -3.10
N LEU A 71 6.28 -11.17 -1.95
CA LEU A 71 7.53 -10.45 -1.81
C LEU A 71 8.39 -11.05 -0.70
N THR A 72 9.64 -11.39 -1.03
CA THR A 72 10.66 -11.67 -0.02
C THR A 72 10.93 -10.43 0.84
N ARG A 73 11.50 -10.59 2.05
CA ARG A 73 11.90 -9.46 2.92
C ARG A 73 12.70 -8.39 2.16
N ALA A 74 13.65 -8.80 1.33
CA ALA A 74 14.48 -7.89 0.54
C ALA A 74 13.68 -7.16 -0.56
N LYS A 75 12.70 -7.81 -1.18
CA LYS A 75 11.80 -7.17 -2.16
C LYS A 75 10.82 -6.21 -1.47
N LEU A 76 10.24 -6.62 -0.34
CA LEU A 76 9.37 -5.77 0.47
C LEU A 76 10.11 -4.50 0.92
N HIS A 77 11.33 -4.64 1.43
CA HIS A 77 12.14 -3.48 1.81
C HIS A 77 12.37 -2.51 0.64
N LYS A 78 12.67 -3.02 -0.56
CA LYS A 78 12.79 -2.20 -1.77
C LYS A 78 11.47 -1.58 -2.20
N MET A 79 10.36 -2.31 -2.08
CA MET A 79 9.03 -1.78 -2.35
C MET A 79 8.67 -0.62 -1.41
N LEU A 80 9.13 -0.64 -0.15
CA LEU A 80 8.94 0.44 0.82
C LEU A 80 10.01 1.54 0.71
N SER A 81 11.15 1.28 0.05
CA SER A 81 12.27 2.21 -0.14
C SER A 81 12.22 2.94 -1.47
N PHE A 82 12.65 4.19 -1.52
CA PHE A 82 12.56 5.01 -2.74
C PHE A 82 13.63 4.68 -3.79
N GLY A 83 13.27 4.73 -5.07
CA GLY A 83 14.19 4.63 -6.21
C GLY A 83 14.69 3.21 -6.53
N PHE A 84 14.17 2.18 -5.88
CA PHE A 84 14.55 0.80 -6.15
C PHE A 84 13.53 0.10 -7.06
N SER A 85 13.80 0.07 -8.36
CA SER A 85 13.16 -0.87 -9.30
C SER A 85 14.21 -1.75 -9.97
N LYS A 86 13.96 -3.06 -10.01
CA LYS A 86 14.73 -4.03 -10.79
C LYS A 86 13.82 -4.83 -11.73
N LYS A 87 12.68 -4.26 -12.10
CA LYS A 87 11.74 -4.95 -12.99
C LYS A 87 12.38 -5.08 -14.37
N ARG A 88 12.33 -6.29 -14.92
CA ARG A 88 12.85 -6.65 -16.24
C ARG A 88 11.72 -7.31 -17.00
N ALA A 89 11.65 -7.06 -18.30
CA ALA A 89 10.71 -7.75 -19.16
C ALA A 89 10.95 -9.27 -19.08
N LEU A 90 9.86 -10.03 -18.90
CA LEU A 90 9.88 -11.49 -18.97
C LEU A 90 9.14 -11.89 -20.24
N LYS A 91 9.92 -12.28 -21.27
CA LYS A 91 9.42 -12.53 -22.62
C LYS A 91 8.73 -11.28 -23.18
N LEU A 92 7.42 -11.37 -23.47
CA LEU A 92 6.59 -10.28 -23.99
C LEU A 92 5.87 -9.49 -22.90
N HIS A 93 6.01 -9.88 -21.63
CA HIS A 93 5.38 -9.16 -20.53
C HIS A 93 6.33 -8.07 -20.03
N ILE A 94 6.07 -6.84 -20.46
CA ILE A 94 6.84 -5.64 -20.12
C ILE A 94 6.29 -5.07 -18.80
N PRO A 95 7.15 -4.79 -17.80
CA PRO A 95 6.68 -4.19 -16.56
C PRO A 95 6.24 -2.75 -16.77
N VAL A 96 5.14 -2.36 -16.14
CA VAL A 96 4.65 -0.99 -16.05
C VAL A 96 5.45 -0.20 -15.01
N GLY A 97 5.77 -0.80 -13.86
CA GLY A 97 6.45 -0.13 -12.74
C GLY A 97 7.95 0.10 -12.95
N VAL A 98 8.33 1.19 -13.63
CA VAL A 98 9.74 1.51 -13.91
C VAL A 98 10.44 2.29 -12.79
N TYR A 99 9.73 3.21 -12.12
CA TYR A 99 10.35 4.21 -11.25
C TYR A 99 10.68 3.74 -9.84
N GLY A 100 10.04 2.66 -9.38
CA GLY A 100 10.13 2.22 -7.98
C GLY A 100 9.49 3.21 -7.00
N ASN A 101 8.52 4.00 -7.46
CA ASN A 101 7.81 5.00 -6.65
C ASN A 101 6.30 4.73 -6.49
N GLY A 102 5.68 4.06 -7.47
CA GLY A 102 4.22 3.90 -7.59
C GLY A 102 3.49 3.51 -6.32
N PHE A 103 3.96 2.48 -5.61
CA PHE A 103 3.37 2.10 -4.32
C PHE A 103 3.37 3.25 -3.31
N LYS A 104 4.46 4.01 -3.19
CA LYS A 104 4.59 5.06 -2.17
C LYS A 104 3.72 6.25 -2.53
N SER A 105 3.80 6.73 -3.76
CA SER A 105 2.99 7.87 -4.23
C SER A 105 1.50 7.52 -4.19
N GLY A 106 1.13 6.34 -4.70
CA GLY A 106 -0.24 5.86 -4.73
C GLY A 106 -0.81 5.63 -3.34
N SER A 107 -0.15 4.85 -2.49
CA SER A 107 -0.68 4.57 -1.15
C SER A 107 -0.83 5.82 -0.28
N MET A 108 0.14 6.74 -0.34
CA MET A 108 0.10 7.99 0.42
C MET A 108 -0.87 9.03 -0.18
N ARG A 109 -1.34 8.82 -1.42
CA ARG A 109 -2.43 9.61 -2.02
C ARG A 109 -3.79 9.14 -1.54
N LEU A 110 -3.93 7.84 -1.27
CA LEU A 110 -5.20 7.25 -0.86
C LEU A 110 -5.45 7.41 0.64
N GLY A 111 -4.41 7.31 1.47
CA GLY A 111 -4.51 7.50 2.91
C GLY A 111 -3.17 7.85 3.54
N LYS A 112 -3.19 8.13 4.85
CA LYS A 112 -1.98 8.50 5.59
C LYS A 112 -1.10 7.31 5.93
N ASP A 113 -1.70 6.12 5.96
CA ASP A 113 -1.07 4.93 6.52
C ASP A 113 -1.40 3.69 5.69
N ALA A 114 -0.36 2.90 5.41
CA ALA A 114 -0.45 1.67 4.63
C ALA A 114 0.34 0.55 5.29
N ILE A 115 -0.23 -0.66 5.29
CA ILE A 115 0.41 -1.88 5.75
C ILE A 115 0.34 -2.93 4.66
N VAL A 116 1.45 -3.64 4.47
CA VAL A 116 1.62 -4.64 3.43
C VAL A 116 1.84 -5.99 4.09
N PHE A 117 0.92 -6.91 3.86
CA PHE A 117 1.04 -8.33 4.16
C PHE A 117 1.46 -9.04 2.88
N THR A 118 2.47 -9.89 2.94
CA THR A 118 2.93 -10.57 1.73
C THR A 118 3.42 -11.97 2.06
N LYS A 119 3.14 -12.90 1.15
CA LYS A 119 3.39 -14.32 1.33
C LYS A 119 4.01 -14.90 0.07
N THR A 120 5.27 -15.31 0.18
CA THR A 120 5.99 -16.08 -0.83
C THR A 120 5.90 -17.56 -0.50
N LYS A 121 6.45 -18.43 -1.35
CA LYS A 121 6.50 -19.88 -1.09
C LYS A 121 7.21 -20.24 0.22
N ASP A 122 8.16 -19.41 0.65
CA ASP A 122 9.04 -19.73 1.78
C ASP A 122 8.73 -18.89 3.03
N THR A 123 8.33 -17.63 2.84
CA THR A 123 8.19 -16.66 3.93
C THR A 123 6.89 -15.87 3.87
N MET A 124 6.48 -15.36 5.03
CA MET A 124 5.45 -14.36 5.19
C MET A 124 6.09 -13.08 5.76
N SER A 125 5.67 -11.91 5.33
CA SER A 125 6.23 -10.65 5.85
C SER A 125 5.16 -9.59 5.98
N VAL A 126 5.38 -8.70 6.94
CA VAL A 126 4.54 -7.52 7.17
C VAL A 126 5.44 -6.30 7.14
N GLY A 127 5.03 -5.26 6.43
CA GLY A 127 5.73 -3.99 6.35
C GLY A 127 4.78 -2.82 6.53
N LEU A 128 5.24 -1.78 7.23
CA LEU A 128 4.45 -0.59 7.55
C LEU A 128 5.05 0.65 6.89
N LEU A 129 4.23 1.42 6.16
CA LEU A 129 4.53 2.76 5.69
C LEU A 129 3.45 3.71 6.22
N SER A 130 3.75 4.41 7.30
CA SER A 130 2.76 5.16 8.07
C SER A 130 3.24 6.56 8.42
N GLN A 131 2.55 7.58 7.92
CA GLN A 131 2.81 8.97 8.30
C GLN A 131 2.44 9.20 9.77
N SER A 132 1.36 8.57 10.25
CA SER A 132 0.92 8.67 11.65
C SER A 132 1.96 8.11 12.61
N TYR A 133 2.54 6.94 12.30
CA TYR A 133 3.65 6.35 13.05
C TYR A 133 4.85 7.30 13.10
N LEU A 134 5.33 7.75 11.94
CA LEU A 134 6.51 8.61 11.86
C LEU A 134 6.33 9.91 12.62
N LYS A 135 5.13 10.51 12.55
CA LYS A 135 4.76 11.69 13.34
C LYS A 135 4.74 11.39 14.83
N ALA A 136 4.12 10.29 15.25
CA ALA A 136 3.98 9.92 16.66
C ALA A 136 5.32 9.73 17.37
N ILE A 137 6.33 9.20 16.67
CA ILE A 137 7.67 9.01 17.24
C ILE A 137 8.63 10.18 16.98
N GLY A 138 8.16 11.27 16.35
CA GLY A 138 9.00 12.41 16.01
C GLY A 138 10.15 12.06 15.06
N ALA A 139 9.95 11.11 14.14
CA ALA A 139 11.01 10.63 13.27
C ALA A 139 11.52 11.76 12.35
N GLN A 140 12.84 11.87 12.23
CA GLN A 140 13.47 12.80 11.27
C GLN A 140 13.66 12.17 9.88
N ARG A 141 13.53 10.84 9.79
CA ARG A 141 13.73 10.05 8.56
C ARG A 141 12.60 9.05 8.41
N VAL A 142 12.30 8.64 7.18
CA VAL A 142 11.34 7.56 6.91
C VAL A 142 11.89 6.24 7.46
N LEU A 143 11.22 5.71 8.49
CA LEU A 143 11.43 4.38 9.05
C LEU A 143 10.31 3.46 8.57
N VAL A 144 10.65 2.24 8.16
CA VAL A 144 9.70 1.25 7.64
C VAL A 144 9.78 -0.03 8.47
N PRO A 145 8.99 -0.13 9.56
CA PRO A 145 8.94 -1.34 10.38
C PRO A 145 8.60 -2.55 9.52
N MET A 146 9.39 -3.62 9.65
CA MET A 146 9.20 -4.86 8.89
C MET A 146 9.54 -6.10 9.69
N ILE A 147 8.63 -7.06 9.67
CA ILE A 147 8.80 -8.37 10.30
C ILE A 147 8.64 -9.48 9.27
N THR A 148 9.34 -10.58 9.48
CA THR A 148 9.31 -11.75 8.59
C THR A 148 9.12 -13.01 9.42
N PHE A 149 8.18 -13.84 8.98
CA PHE A 149 7.85 -15.13 9.53
C PHE A 149 8.16 -16.23 8.53
N ARG A 150 8.56 -17.40 9.01
CA ARG A 150 8.46 -18.66 8.28
C ARG A 150 6.98 -19.00 8.09
N ARG A 151 6.67 -19.80 7.08
CA ARG A 151 5.29 -20.22 6.82
C ARG A 151 4.65 -21.02 7.94
N ASP A 152 5.45 -21.77 8.70
CA ASP A 152 5.02 -22.51 9.88
C ASP A 152 4.69 -21.59 11.08
N GLY A 153 5.04 -20.31 11.01
CA GLY A 153 4.85 -19.33 12.07
C GLY A 153 5.73 -19.57 13.31
N GLN A 154 6.70 -20.49 13.25
CA GLN A 154 7.47 -20.94 14.41
C GLN A 154 8.79 -20.19 14.62
N ASN A 155 9.22 -19.36 13.68
CA ASN A 155 10.44 -18.59 13.87
C ASN A 155 10.26 -17.48 14.91
N GLN A 156 11.31 -17.27 15.71
CA GLN A 156 11.42 -16.05 16.50
C GLN A 156 11.40 -14.84 15.57
N VAL A 157 10.78 -13.76 16.05
CA VAL A 157 10.71 -12.50 15.31
C VAL A 157 12.10 -11.88 15.29
N GLU A 158 12.68 -11.73 14.10
CA GLU A 158 14.05 -11.21 13.94
C GLU A 158 14.21 -9.77 14.42
N ASP A 159 13.12 -8.98 14.43
CA ASP A 159 13.13 -7.56 14.75
C ASP A 159 11.97 -7.19 15.69
N GLU A 160 12.24 -7.32 16.99
CA GLU A 160 11.28 -7.03 18.06
C GLU A 160 10.88 -5.54 18.09
N ALA A 161 11.75 -4.64 17.64
CA ALA A 161 11.46 -3.20 17.56
C ALA A 161 10.46 -2.91 16.44
N SER A 162 10.65 -3.49 15.25
CA SER A 162 9.70 -3.41 14.15
C SER A 162 8.34 -4.00 14.54
N LEU A 163 8.33 -5.15 15.21
CA LEU A 163 7.10 -5.75 15.69
C LEU A 163 6.36 -4.82 16.65
N ARG A 164 7.07 -4.29 17.66
CA ARG A 164 6.48 -3.37 18.64
C ARG A 164 5.90 -2.14 17.95
N ALA A 165 6.62 -1.57 16.99
CA ALA A 165 6.12 -0.42 16.22
C ALA A 165 4.82 -0.76 15.47
N ILE A 166 4.76 -1.90 14.78
CA ILE A 166 3.55 -2.37 14.07
C ILE A 166 2.39 -2.57 15.04
N LEU A 167 2.60 -3.29 16.14
CA LEU A 167 1.52 -3.59 17.11
C LEU A 167 1.02 -2.33 17.85
N THR A 168 1.86 -1.31 17.98
CA THR A 168 1.51 -0.06 18.67
C THR A 168 0.80 0.93 17.75
N HIS A 169 1.26 1.06 16.50
CA HIS A 169 0.87 2.16 15.61
C HIS A 169 0.06 1.74 14.38
N SER A 170 -0.05 0.45 14.08
CA SER A 170 -0.95 -0.04 13.02
C SER A 170 -2.36 -0.31 13.54
N LEU A 171 -3.24 -0.77 12.65
CA LEU A 171 -4.58 -1.23 13.00
C LEU A 171 -4.58 -2.54 13.80
N PHE A 172 -3.49 -3.32 13.77
CA PHE A 172 -3.43 -4.65 14.33
C PHE A 172 -2.62 -4.65 15.62
N ARG A 173 -3.25 -5.08 16.72
CA ARG A 173 -2.73 -4.94 18.09
C ARG A 173 -2.07 -6.21 18.63
N SER A 174 -2.17 -7.32 17.90
CA SER A 174 -1.60 -8.61 18.30
C SER A 174 -0.93 -9.36 17.16
N LYS A 175 0.04 -10.24 17.47
CA LYS A 175 0.62 -11.17 16.49
C LYS A 175 -0.47 -12.02 15.81
N LYS A 176 -1.48 -12.45 16.58
CA LYS A 176 -2.59 -13.26 16.07
C LYS A 176 -3.33 -12.54 14.95
N GLU A 177 -3.68 -11.27 15.13
CA GLU A 177 -4.33 -10.46 14.10
C GLU A 177 -3.47 -10.33 12.83
N LEU A 178 -2.17 -10.08 12.97
CA LEU A 178 -1.26 -10.05 11.82
C LEU A 178 -1.23 -11.40 11.07
N PHE A 179 -1.26 -12.51 11.80
CA PHE A 179 -1.33 -13.85 11.20
C PHE A 179 -2.69 -14.13 10.56
N ASP A 180 -3.79 -13.60 11.09
CA ASP A 180 -5.12 -13.72 10.49
C ASP A 180 -5.13 -13.07 9.09
N GLU A 181 -4.53 -11.88 8.93
CA GLU A 181 -4.40 -11.22 7.63
C GLU A 181 -3.44 -11.96 6.66
N LEU A 182 -2.31 -12.48 7.16
CA LEU A 182 -1.42 -13.33 6.35
C LEU A 182 -2.11 -14.64 5.90
N ARG A 183 -3.00 -15.18 6.75
CA ARG A 183 -3.80 -16.35 6.41
C ARG A 183 -4.87 -16.02 5.37
N ALA A 184 -5.47 -14.84 5.40
CA ALA A 184 -6.48 -14.41 4.43
C ALA A 184 -5.96 -14.48 2.97
N ILE A 185 -4.67 -14.20 2.73
CA ILE A 185 -4.04 -14.39 1.40
C ILE A 185 -4.18 -15.84 0.92
N SER A 186 -4.14 -16.81 1.84
CA SER A 186 -4.23 -18.24 1.56
C SER A 186 -5.61 -18.66 1.03
N ALA A 187 -6.64 -17.85 1.24
CA ALA A 187 -7.98 -18.12 0.73
C ALA A 187 -8.08 -17.94 -0.80
N VAL A 188 -7.20 -17.13 -1.39
CA VAL A 188 -7.22 -16.80 -2.83
C VAL A 188 -6.01 -17.30 -3.60
N GLY A 189 -4.96 -17.76 -2.91
CA GLY A 189 -3.77 -18.31 -3.55
C GLY A 189 -2.76 -18.87 -2.55
N TYR A 190 -1.84 -19.72 -3.02
CA TYR A 190 -0.76 -20.20 -2.15
C TYR A 190 0.16 -19.03 -1.75
N THR A 191 0.43 -18.11 -2.66
CA THR A 191 1.21 -16.88 -2.50
C THR A 191 0.36 -15.66 -2.83
N GLY A 192 0.82 -14.48 -2.44
CA GLY A 192 0.13 -13.23 -2.76
C GLY A 192 0.59 -12.07 -1.90
N THR A 193 -0.04 -10.92 -2.12
CA THR A 193 0.14 -9.72 -1.30
C THR A 193 -1.22 -9.14 -0.97
N ARG A 194 -1.36 -8.58 0.24
CA ARG A 194 -2.50 -7.79 0.66
C ARG A 194 -2.02 -6.48 1.23
N ILE A 195 -2.46 -5.38 0.64
CA ILE A 195 -2.17 -4.01 1.06
C ILE A 195 -3.44 -3.46 1.69
N ILE A 196 -3.34 -2.88 2.89
CA ILE A 196 -4.45 -2.21 3.56
C ILE A 196 -4.02 -0.77 3.81
N ILE A 197 -4.82 0.17 3.32
CA ILE A 197 -4.62 1.61 3.45
C ILE A 197 -5.76 2.17 4.29
N TRP A 198 -5.43 2.95 5.32
CA TRP A 198 -6.41 3.56 6.22
C TRP A 198 -6.04 5.01 6.52
N ASN A 199 -6.88 5.65 7.33
CA ASN A 199 -6.87 7.11 7.49
C ASN A 199 -6.94 7.76 6.11
N LEU A 200 -7.96 7.33 5.35
CA LEU A 200 -8.24 7.78 3.99
C LEU A 200 -8.46 9.29 3.98
N HIS A 201 -8.13 9.93 2.85
CA HIS A 201 -8.33 11.36 2.74
C HIS A 201 -9.81 11.72 2.70
N THR A 202 -10.10 12.90 3.24
CA THR A 202 -11.41 13.53 3.21
C THR A 202 -11.37 14.72 2.25
N THR A 203 -12.52 15.04 1.68
CA THR A 203 -12.73 16.27 0.92
C THR A 203 -12.54 17.50 1.80
N THR A 204 -12.53 18.68 1.18
CA THR A 204 -12.48 19.97 1.87
C THR A 204 -13.63 20.16 2.87
N ASN A 205 -14.74 19.46 2.69
CA ASN A 205 -15.92 19.52 3.54
C ASN A 205 -15.84 18.52 4.71
N GLY A 206 -14.74 17.77 4.84
CA GLY A 206 -14.53 16.78 5.90
C GLY A 206 -15.13 15.40 5.62
N GLU A 207 -15.81 15.23 4.48
CA GLU A 207 -16.42 13.97 4.06
C GLU A 207 -15.38 13.02 3.44
N PRO A 208 -15.52 11.69 3.56
CA PRO A 208 -14.68 10.74 2.85
C PRO A 208 -14.60 11.04 1.35
N GLU A 209 -13.38 10.99 0.77
CA GLU A 209 -13.18 11.21 -0.68
C GLU A 209 -13.85 10.11 -1.53
N PHE A 210 -13.95 8.90 -0.99
CA PHE A 210 -14.64 7.79 -1.61
C PHE A 210 -16.06 7.63 -1.06
N ASP A 211 -17.00 7.33 -1.95
CA ASP A 211 -18.34 6.91 -1.62
C ASP A 211 -18.46 5.39 -1.79
N PHE A 212 -18.72 4.73 -0.67
CA PHE A 212 -18.87 3.27 -0.56
C PHE A 212 -20.34 2.85 -0.39
N ASP A 213 -21.26 3.79 -0.29
CA ASP A 213 -22.64 3.55 0.10
C ASP A 213 -23.59 3.53 -1.10
N THR A 214 -23.34 4.37 -2.11
CA THR A 214 -24.19 4.47 -3.31
C THR A 214 -24.22 3.15 -4.12
N SER A 215 -23.09 2.46 -4.23
CA SER A 215 -23.00 1.17 -4.92
C SER A 215 -22.16 0.17 -4.15
N LYS A 216 -22.80 -0.91 -3.69
CA LYS A 216 -22.14 -1.96 -2.90
C LYS A 216 -20.98 -2.66 -3.64
N TYR A 217 -20.99 -2.62 -4.96
CA TYR A 217 -20.01 -3.31 -5.81
C TYR A 217 -19.06 -2.34 -6.51
N ASP A 218 -19.00 -1.10 -6.06
CA ASP A 218 -18.15 -0.08 -6.65
C ASP A 218 -17.48 0.77 -5.57
N ILE A 219 -16.41 1.45 -5.95
CA ILE A 219 -15.76 2.47 -5.14
C ILE A 219 -15.89 3.75 -5.95
N LEU A 220 -16.82 4.61 -5.56
CA LEU A 220 -17.07 5.84 -6.27
C LEU A 220 -16.22 6.97 -5.72
N ILE A 221 -15.86 7.94 -6.54
CA ILE A 221 -15.34 9.22 -6.05
C ILE A 221 -16.52 10.10 -5.66
N ARG A 222 -16.51 10.60 -4.43
CA ARG A 222 -17.53 11.51 -3.94
C ARG A 222 -17.37 12.86 -4.64
N TRP A 223 -18.35 13.22 -5.46
CA TRP A 223 -18.34 14.51 -6.16
C TRP A 223 -18.80 15.62 -5.21
N ASN A 224 -17.96 16.62 -5.00
CA ASN A 224 -18.40 17.85 -4.35
C ASN A 224 -19.27 18.63 -5.35
N ILE A 225 -20.58 18.56 -5.18
CA ILE A 225 -21.61 19.28 -5.95
C ILE A 225 -21.33 20.80 -5.98
N SER A 226 -20.49 21.32 -5.08
CA SER A 226 -20.11 22.73 -5.04
C SER A 226 -19.28 23.23 -6.23
N GLU A 227 -18.65 22.36 -7.02
CA GLU A 227 -17.69 22.83 -8.05
C GLU A 227 -18.20 22.86 -9.49
N ARG A 228 -19.35 22.23 -9.81
CA ARG A 228 -19.91 22.29 -11.18
C ARG A 228 -21.44 22.30 -11.17
N SER A 229 -22.02 23.15 -12.03
CA SER A 229 -23.45 23.22 -12.28
C SER A 229 -24.03 21.85 -12.64
N ASN A 230 -25.23 21.53 -12.16
CA ASN A 230 -25.94 20.25 -12.39
C ASN A 230 -26.00 19.77 -13.85
N GLY A 231 -25.82 20.66 -14.84
CA GLY A 231 -25.76 20.30 -16.26
C GLY A 231 -24.47 19.56 -16.67
N ASP A 232 -23.36 19.72 -15.96
CA ASP A 232 -22.06 19.17 -16.38
C ASP A 232 -21.85 17.72 -15.94
N LEU A 233 -22.54 17.27 -14.89
CA LEU A 233 -22.39 15.91 -14.33
C LEU A 233 -22.80 14.81 -15.32
N ALA A 234 -23.78 15.07 -16.19
CA ALA A 234 -24.26 14.09 -17.17
C ALA A 234 -23.26 13.84 -18.33
N MET A 235 -22.22 14.67 -18.47
CA MET A 235 -21.22 14.56 -19.54
C MET A 235 -19.89 13.95 -19.08
N ILE A 236 -19.73 13.68 -17.79
CA ILE A 236 -18.49 13.13 -17.24
C ILE A 236 -18.45 11.63 -17.55
N PRO A 237 -17.38 11.12 -18.20
CA PRO A 237 -17.22 9.69 -18.43
C PRO A 237 -17.31 8.91 -17.11
N GLU A 238 -18.01 7.78 -17.12
CA GLU A 238 -18.17 6.93 -15.92
C GLU A 238 -16.82 6.57 -15.28
N SER A 239 -15.80 6.35 -16.10
CA SER A 239 -14.43 6.06 -15.66
C SER A 239 -13.78 7.14 -14.80
N GLU A 240 -14.31 8.37 -14.76
CA GLU A 240 -13.80 9.46 -13.92
C GLU A 240 -14.24 9.36 -12.46
N TYR A 241 -15.36 8.67 -12.19
CA TYR A 241 -15.97 8.61 -10.86
C TYR A 241 -16.33 7.20 -10.38
N SER A 242 -16.45 6.21 -11.28
CA SER A 242 -16.61 4.79 -10.97
C SER A 242 -15.29 4.06 -11.20
N LEU A 243 -14.88 3.24 -10.23
CA LEU A 243 -13.65 2.46 -10.34
C LEU A 243 -13.81 1.22 -11.24
N ARG A 244 -15.05 0.80 -11.49
CA ARG A 244 -15.39 -0.47 -12.13
C ARG A 244 -15.15 -0.48 -13.65
#